data_AF-M0IPZ7-F1
#
_entry.id   AF-M0IPZ7-F1
#
_cell.length_a   1.000
_cell.length_b   1.000
_cell.length_c   1.000
_cell.angle_alpha   90.00
_cell.angle_beta   90.00
_cell.angle_gamma   90.00
#
_symmetry.space_group_name_H-M   'P 1'
#
loop_
_entity.id
_entity.type
_entity.pdbx_description
1 polymer ?
#
loop_
_entity_poly.entity_id
_entity_poly.type
_entity_poly.pdbx_seq_one_letter_code
_entity_poly.pdbx_strand_id
1 'polypeptide(L)'
;MECTLVEVTHEAVGAVFIAHQVGRSTRTQYVAAGDVGEQFQKWHFDDRLGWHETTAPRRMARDEFITQFTRSPSTSTERAGEGVASEPDIFVVKPVRELRTP
;
A
#
# COMPACT_ATOMS: atom_id res chain seq x y z
N MET A 1 -3.65 5.59 -23.15
CA MET A 1 -2.29 5.93 -22.68
C MET A 1 -2.08 5.18 -21.37
N GLU A 2 -1.22 4.16 -21.36
CA GLU A 2 -0.71 3.57 -20.12
C GLU A 2 0.47 4.44 -19.68
N CYS A 3 0.27 5.23 -18.63
CA CYS A 3 1.35 5.96 -18.00
C CYS A 3 2.21 4.97 -17.20
N THR A 4 3.21 4.36 -17.84
CA THR A 4 4.28 3.66 -17.13
C THR A 4 5.19 4.71 -16.52
N LEU A 5 5.11 4.85 -15.20
CA LEU A 5 5.99 5.69 -14.41
C LEU A 5 7.27 4.87 -14.17
N VAL A 6 8.27 5.04 -15.04
CA VAL A 6 9.58 4.38 -14.94
C VAL A 6 10.68 5.42 -15.12
N GLU A 7 11.83 5.10 -14.50
CA GLU A 7 13.13 5.80 -14.45
C GLU A 7 13.28 6.67 -13.17
N VAL A 8 14.40 6.78 -12.43
CA VAL A 8 15.82 6.94 -12.82
C VAL A 8 16.79 6.63 -11.64
N THR A 9 16.49 5.70 -10.73
CA THR A 9 17.48 5.25 -9.75
C THR A 9 17.50 3.74 -9.78
N HIS A 10 18.66 3.10 -9.90
CA HIS A 10 18.77 1.64 -9.74
C HIS A 10 18.50 1.21 -8.28
N GLU A 11 17.74 2.01 -7.54
CA GLU A 11 17.45 1.83 -6.14
C GLU A 11 16.21 0.95 -6.03
N ALA A 12 16.32 -0.12 -5.25
CA ALA A 12 15.17 -0.97 -4.95
C ALA A 12 14.10 -0.12 -4.25
N VAL A 13 12.88 -0.12 -4.82
CA VAL A 13 11.72 0.56 -4.27
C VAL A 13 10.68 -0.44 -3.79
N GLY A 14 9.89 -0.05 -2.80
CA GLY A 14 8.71 -0.77 -2.37
C GLY A 14 7.53 0.17 -2.17
N ALA A 15 6.38 -0.41 -1.82
CA ALA A 15 5.13 0.32 -1.65
C ALA A 15 4.63 0.20 -0.21
N VAL A 16 4.05 1.28 0.31
CA VAL A 16 3.34 1.29 1.59
C VAL A 16 1.92 1.78 1.34
N PHE A 17 0.97 1.05 1.89
CA PHE A 17 -0.43 1.43 1.96
C PHE A 17 -0.86 1.53 3.42
N ILE A 18 -1.49 2.64 3.79
CA ILE A 18 -2.08 2.86 5.10
C ILE A 18 -3.58 3.06 4.89
N ALA A 19 -4.37 2.11 5.40
CA ALA A 19 -5.82 2.21 5.39
C ALA A 19 -6.29 2.83 6.70
N HIS A 20 -7.07 3.91 6.62
CA HIS A 20 -7.66 4.56 7.78
C HIS A 20 -9.15 4.20 7.87
N GLN A 21 -9.52 3.56 8.97
CA GLN A 21 -10.90 3.22 9.31
C GLN A 21 -11.27 3.93 10.62
N VAL A 22 -12.56 4.06 10.89
CA VAL A 22 -13.04 4.67 12.14
C VAL A 22 -12.45 3.91 13.35
N GLY A 23 -11.56 4.58 14.09
CA GLY A 23 -10.90 4.04 15.28
C GLY A 23 -9.81 2.99 15.01
N ARG A 24 -9.34 2.82 13.76
CA ARG A 24 -8.31 1.82 13.41
C ARG A 24 -7.49 2.24 12.19
N SER A 25 -6.21 1.92 12.19
CA SER A 25 -5.38 1.97 10.99
C SER A 25 -4.72 0.62 10.73
N THR A 26 -4.64 0.23 9.46
CA THR A 26 -3.82 -0.91 9.04
C THR A 26 -2.70 -0.40 8.15
N ARG A 27 -1.53 -1.03 8.22
CA ARG A 27 -0.38 -0.67 7.39
C ARG A 27 0.10 -1.90 6.66
N THR A 28 0.14 -1.83 5.33
CA THR A 28 0.69 -2.88 4.50
C THR A 28 1.92 -2.37 3.77
N GLN A 29 3.00 -3.12 3.78
CA GLN A 29 4.24 -2.82 3.05
C GLN A 29 4.55 -3.95 2.09
N TYR A 30 5.03 -3.61 0.90
CA TYR A 30 5.43 -4.56 -0.12
C TYR A 30 6.85 -4.23 -0.57
N VAL A 31 7.76 -5.19 -0.40
CA VAL A 31 9.17 -5.09 -0.78
C VAL A 31 9.47 -6.19 -1.79
N ALA A 32 10.09 -5.86 -2.92
CA ALA A 32 10.52 -6.89 -3.86
C ALA A 32 11.52 -7.85 -3.18
N ALA A 33 11.28 -9.15 -3.26
CA ALA A 33 12.13 -10.18 -2.66
C ALA A 33 13.38 -10.51 -3.51
N GLY A 34 13.61 -9.77 -4.60
CA GLY A 34 14.72 -9.92 -5.52
C GLY A 34 14.66 -8.86 -6.62
N ASP A 35 15.60 -8.90 -7.56
CA ASP A 35 15.86 -7.77 -8.47
C ASP A 35 14.86 -7.64 -9.63
N VAL A 36 14.09 -8.70 -9.90
CA VAL A 36 13.13 -8.75 -11.02
C VAL A 36 11.73 -8.29 -10.61
N GLY A 37 11.43 -8.27 -9.31
CA GLY A 37 10.11 -7.87 -8.80
C GLY A 37 8.98 -8.84 -9.17
N GLU A 38 9.27 -10.14 -9.23
CA GLU A 38 8.29 -11.20 -9.46
C GLU A 38 7.63 -11.69 -8.16
N GLN A 39 8.32 -11.54 -7.03
CA GLN A 39 7.84 -11.86 -5.69
C GLN A 39 8.06 -10.68 -4.76
N PHE A 40 7.13 -10.52 -3.82
CA PHE A 40 7.13 -9.44 -2.84
C PHE A 40 7.00 -10.03 -1.43
N GLN A 41 7.87 -9.59 -0.52
CA GLN A 41 7.63 -9.70 0.92
C GLN A 41 6.56 -8.66 1.29
N LYS A 42 5.45 -9.15 1.81
CA LYS A 42 4.32 -8.36 2.28
C LYS A 42 4.32 -8.37 3.79
N TRP A 43 4.39 -7.19 4.39
CA TRP A 43 4.27 -6.98 5.83
C TRP A 43 2.97 -6.27 6.12
N HIS A 44 2.06 -6.92 6.83
CA HIS A 44 0.79 -6.32 7.23
C HIS A 44 0.75 -6.13 8.74
N PHE A 45 0.54 -4.88 9.16
CA PHE A 45 0.28 -4.50 10.53
C PHE A 45 -1.20 -4.27 10.73
N ASP A 46 -1.72 -4.96 11.72
CA ASP A 46 -3.08 -4.82 12.21
C ASP A 46 -3.02 -4.51 13.71
N ASP A 47 -3.68 -3.43 14.15
CA ASP A 47 -3.65 -3.01 15.56
C ASP A 47 -4.02 -4.12 16.57
N ARG A 48 -4.82 -5.11 16.14
CA ARG A 48 -5.23 -6.24 16.99
C ARG A 48 -4.28 -7.43 16.93
N LEU A 49 -3.63 -7.66 15.79
CA LEU A 49 -2.83 -8.87 15.52
C LEU A 49 -1.33 -8.60 15.45
N GLY A 50 -0.91 -7.33 15.46
CA GLY A 50 0.47 -6.92 15.25
C GLY A 50 0.92 -7.11 13.80
N TRP A 51 2.24 -7.29 13.63
CA TRP A 51 2.87 -7.53 12.34
C TRP A 51 2.77 -9.00 11.94
N HIS A 52 2.44 -9.25 10.67
CA HIS A 52 2.65 -10.54 10.04
C HIS A 52 3.24 -10.39 8.64
N GLU A 53 4.12 -11.32 8.31
CA GLU A 53 4.81 -11.39 7.04
C GLU A 53 4.16 -12.46 6.15
N THR A 54 4.09 -12.19 4.84
CA THR A 54 3.67 -13.16 3.84
C THR A 54 4.39 -12.88 2.53
N THR A 55 4.61 -13.90 1.69
CA THR A 55 5.13 -13.69 0.33
C THR A 55 3.98 -13.63 -0.66
N ALA A 56 3.97 -12.62 -1.52
CA ALA A 56 2.97 -12.43 -2.57
C ALA A 56 3.62 -12.40 -3.97
N PRO A 57 3.11 -13.15 -4.96
CA PRO A 57 3.57 -13.01 -6.33
C PRO A 57 3.12 -11.66 -6.92
N ARG A 58 3.86 -11.16 -7.92
CA ARG A 58 3.60 -9.87 -8.59
C ARG A 58 2.15 -9.66 -8.99
N ARG A 59 1.51 -10.68 -9.57
CA ARG A 59 0.09 -10.63 -9.96
C ARG A 59 -0.82 -10.36 -8.76
N MET A 60 -0.60 -11.06 -7.65
CA MET A 60 -1.39 -10.90 -6.44
C MET A 60 -1.20 -9.51 -5.83
N ALA A 61 0.06 -9.06 -5.69
CA ALA A 61 0.36 -7.72 -5.19
C ALA A 61 -0.33 -6.64 -6.05
N ARG A 62 -0.27 -6.77 -7.38
CA ARG A 62 -0.96 -5.86 -8.32
C ARG A 62 -2.48 -5.89 -8.13
N ASP A 63 -3.09 -7.07 -8.08
CA ASP A 63 -4.54 -7.21 -7.94
C ASP A 63 -5.02 -6.65 -6.58
N GLU A 64 -4.22 -6.80 -5.52
CA GLU A 64 -4.45 -6.17 -4.21
C GLU A 64 -4.35 -4.64 -4.28
N PHE A 65 -3.31 -4.09 -4.93
CA PHE A 65 -3.20 -2.65 -5.13
C PHE A 65 -4.39 -2.09 -5.91
N ILE A 66 -4.77 -2.72 -7.02
CA ILE A 66 -5.94 -2.31 -7.81
C ILE A 66 -7.18 -2.33 -6.92
N THR A 67 -7.39 -3.39 -6.13
CA THR A 67 -8.53 -3.47 -5.21
C THR A 67 -8.51 -2.35 -4.18
N GLN A 68 -7.34 -2.01 -3.60
CA GLN A 68 -7.21 -0.93 -2.64
C GLN A 68 -7.51 0.44 -3.29
N PHE A 69 -6.91 0.73 -4.45
CA PHE A 69 -7.15 1.98 -5.18
C PHE A 69 -8.58 2.16 -5.68
N THR A 70 -9.23 1.08 -6.08
CA THR A 70 -10.61 1.12 -6.58
C THR A 70 -11.65 1.11 -5.46
N ARG A 71 -11.29 0.55 -4.28
CA ARG A 71 -12.17 0.50 -3.10
C ARG A 71 -12.05 1.76 -2.25
N SER A 72 -10.91 2.44 -2.20
CA SER A 72 -10.84 3.78 -1.61
C SER A 72 -11.84 4.64 -2.37
N PRO A 73 -12.98 5.04 -1.76
CA PRO A 73 -13.86 5.97 -2.43
C PRO A 73 -13.00 7.21 -2.64
N SER A 74 -12.87 7.62 -3.89
CA SER A 74 -12.38 8.94 -4.25
C SER A 74 -13.00 9.92 -3.24
N THR A 75 -12.22 10.43 -2.29
CA THR A 75 -12.61 11.59 -1.51
C THR A 75 -12.48 12.80 -2.44
N SER A 76 -13.25 12.76 -3.52
CA SER A 76 -13.63 13.90 -4.32
C SER A 76 -15.04 14.24 -3.86
N THR A 77 -15.12 15.00 -2.77
CA THR A 77 -15.96 16.20 -2.66
C THR A 77 -17.44 16.11 -3.05
N GLU A 78 -18.13 14.97 -3.06
CA GLU A 78 -19.59 14.99 -3.30
C GLU A 78 -20.33 13.94 -2.46
N ARG A 79 -20.43 14.20 -1.15
CA ARG A 79 -21.64 13.86 -0.39
C ARG A 79 -21.66 14.60 0.93
N ALA A 80 -22.49 15.64 0.94
CA ALA A 80 -22.96 16.31 2.13
C ALA A 80 -23.52 15.31 3.15
N GLY A 81 -23.26 15.58 4.44
CA GLY A 81 -23.97 14.95 5.55
C GLY A 81 -23.04 14.39 6.63
N GLU A 82 -22.77 15.23 7.63
CA GLU A 82 -22.64 14.91 9.06
C GLU A 82 -22.02 13.55 9.47
N GLY A 83 -20.83 13.61 10.10
CA GLY A 83 -20.44 12.66 11.14
C GLY A 83 -19.30 11.69 10.80
N VAL A 84 -18.10 12.05 11.26
CA VAL A 84 -16.82 11.29 11.26
C VAL A 84 -16.10 11.27 9.92
N ALA A 85 -15.25 12.29 9.70
CA ALA A 85 -14.22 12.25 8.68
C ALA A 85 -13.21 11.13 9.04
N SER A 86 -13.32 9.97 8.39
CA SER A 86 -12.21 9.03 8.36
C SER A 86 -11.06 9.70 7.61
N GLU A 87 -9.84 9.61 8.14
CA GLU A 87 -8.66 10.06 7.40
C GLU A 87 -8.61 9.35 6.03
N PRO A 88 -8.07 10.02 4.99
CA PRO A 88 -7.93 9.38 3.68
C PRO A 88 -6.89 8.25 3.75
N ASP A 89 -7.11 7.21 2.95
CA ASP A 89 -6.10 6.17 2.76
C ASP A 89 -4.85 6.77 2.08
N ILE A 90 -3.66 6.31 2.49
CA ILE A 90 -2.38 6.83 2.00
C ILE A 90 -1.65 5.71 1.25
N PHE A 91 -1.26 5.98 -0.01
CA PHE A 91 -0.34 5.15 -0.77
C PHE A 91 0.94 5.91 -1.07
N VAL A 92 2.09 5.32 -0.75
CA VAL A 92 3.41 5.91 -1.02
C VAL A 92 4.38 4.86 -1.55
N VAL A 93 5.13 5.23 -2.57
CA VAL A 93 6.31 4.47 -3.02
C VAL A 93 7.52 5.05 -2.32
N LYS A 94 8.33 4.18 -1.70
CA LYS A 94 9.54 4.57 -0.99
C LYS A 94 10.70 3.67 -1.36
N PRO A 95 11.95 4.15 -1.28
CA PRO A 95 13.08 3.27 -1.38
C PRO A 95 13.09 2.24 -0.26
N VAL A 96 13.56 1.01 -0.54
CA VAL A 96 13.53 -0.09 0.44
C VAL A 96 14.27 0.24 1.72
N ARG A 97 15.35 1.03 1.66
CA ARG A 97 16.09 1.51 2.85
C ARG A 97 15.25 2.38 3.80
N GLU A 98 14.17 2.99 3.32
CA GLU A 98 13.25 3.82 4.11
C GLU A 98 12.03 3.03 4.60
N LEU A 99 11.85 1.81 4.09
CA LEU A 99 10.80 0.91 4.54
C LEU A 99 11.27 0.29 5.87
N ARG A 100 10.65 0.74 6.95
CA ARG A 100 10.83 0.11 8.26
C ARG A 100 10.17 -1.27 8.21
N THR A 101 10.96 -2.32 7.95
CA THR A 101 10.61 -3.67 8.40
C THR A 101 10.65 -3.67 9.95
N PRO A 102 9.70 -4.35 10.62
CA PRO A 102 9.74 -4.49 12.06
C PRO A 102 11.00 -5.20 12.56
#